data_AF-A0A1Q6M2F4-F1
#
_entry.id   AF-A0A1Q6M2F4-F1
#
_cell.length_a   1.000
_cell.length_b   1.000
_cell.length_c   1.000
_cell.angle_alpha   90.00
_cell.angle_beta   90.00
_cell.angle_gamma   90.00
#
_symmetry.space_group_name_H-M   'P 1'
#
loop_
_entity.id
_entity.type
_entity.pdbx_description
1 polymer ?
#
loop_
_entity_poly.entity_id
_entity_poly.type
_entity_poly.pdbx_seq_one_letter_code
_entity_poly.pdbx_strand_id
1 'polypeptide(L)'
;MEEKSLRVYSDKKFFTKLTNTITKLLIPTKIGINGMLISIKRNNVLKAYENYINSENVEADKKDEVEKKYEDMFSLYLEAIDKHMMDNVYKKVKNDTATGFEREALSKYYMVIHLKDTEYLEYKYRKQIFLIQLDYDTVKELNKEKLTDRYEHFYASRMEALYKKLLKNYSIKLSDDLQPREKDEIYNKIFGTVEEYITDILPIKMKEEPDNKIYKEILSDYENFERFTVGKLDQNDVIEKNMILLGISRKLFTHSLPLVIAEQCYEKLLVDARTLIMDTKVIRKQEKAYGLLINIIDDYNLRLLSTKIYWDKPSDREEYKKFYAEYKKVNELKEKSYMEYSKNKEILFLKRELKEVYKNYNRYFRIIKFYKRKLVALGAMKELKNSCTSEGCYKKVEAETEKVLDKVVI
;
A
#
# COMPACT_ATOMS: atom_id res chain seq x y z
N MET A 1 -11.11 -44.60 4.91
CA MET A 1 -12.21 -43.83 5.52
C MET A 1 -11.78 -42.38 5.56
N GLU A 2 -12.50 -41.57 4.79
CA GLU A 2 -12.42 -40.13 4.51
C GLU A 2 -11.32 -39.26 5.16
N GLU A 3 -10.39 -38.79 4.32
CA GLU A 3 -9.58 -37.59 4.55
C GLU A 3 -10.49 -36.35 4.52
N LYS A 4 -10.83 -35.82 5.69
CA LYS A 4 -11.44 -34.49 5.79
C LYS A 4 -10.36 -33.44 5.57
N SER A 5 -10.17 -33.04 4.32
CA SER A 5 -9.42 -31.83 3.97
C SER A 5 -10.09 -30.62 4.62
N LEU A 6 -9.32 -29.90 5.44
CA LEU A 6 -9.70 -28.58 5.95
C LEU A 6 -9.98 -27.67 4.75
N ARG A 7 -11.24 -27.31 4.54
CA ARG A 7 -11.65 -26.36 3.50
C ARG A 7 -10.96 -25.03 3.76
N VAL A 8 -9.95 -24.72 2.96
CA VAL A 8 -9.30 -23.41 2.92
C VAL A 8 -10.31 -22.41 2.36
N TYR A 9 -10.95 -21.64 3.22
CA TYR A 9 -11.79 -20.51 2.82
C TYR A 9 -10.88 -19.39 2.31
N SER A 10 -10.89 -19.18 0.99
CA SER A 10 -10.16 -18.11 0.31
C SER A 10 -10.88 -16.77 0.48
N ASP A 11 -10.87 -16.20 1.69
CA ASP A 11 -11.32 -14.82 1.90
C ASP A 11 -10.13 -13.86 1.72
N LYS A 12 -10.17 -13.07 0.64
CA LYS A 12 -9.21 -12.00 0.29
C LYS A 12 -9.25 -10.79 1.26
N LYS A 13 -9.36 -11.04 2.57
CA LYS A 13 -9.46 -10.05 3.66
C LYS A 13 -8.48 -10.34 4.80
N PHE A 14 -7.32 -10.87 4.45
CA PHE A 14 -6.43 -11.62 5.35
C PHE A 14 -5.71 -10.77 6.42
N PHE A 15 -5.45 -9.48 6.16
CA PHE A 15 -4.73 -8.60 7.11
C PHE A 15 -5.57 -7.44 7.67
N THR A 16 -6.71 -7.10 7.06
CA THR A 16 -7.62 -6.02 7.54
C THR A 16 -8.38 -6.37 8.83
N LYS A 17 -8.17 -7.56 9.39
CA LYS A 17 -8.75 -7.99 10.66
C LYS A 17 -7.80 -7.93 11.86
N LEU A 18 -6.56 -7.47 11.71
CA LEU A 18 -5.74 -7.12 12.88
C LEU A 18 -6.21 -5.81 13.55
N THR A 19 -6.86 -4.92 12.78
CA THR A 19 -7.15 -3.55 13.19
C THR A 19 -8.35 -3.36 14.13
N ASN A 20 -9.15 -4.39 14.38
CA ASN A 20 -10.29 -4.30 15.33
C ASN A 20 -9.94 -4.75 16.76
N THR A 21 -8.67 -4.74 17.14
CA THR A 21 -8.21 -5.27 18.44
C THR A 21 -7.83 -4.20 19.46
N ILE A 22 -8.08 -2.91 19.20
CA ILE A 22 -8.01 -1.88 20.25
C ILE A 22 -9.30 -1.85 21.10
N THR A 23 -10.43 -2.35 20.57
CA THR A 23 -11.72 -2.41 21.31
C THR A 23 -11.96 -3.73 22.04
N LYS A 24 -11.01 -4.68 22.02
CA LYS A 24 -11.03 -5.89 22.87
C LYS A 24 -10.31 -5.69 24.21
N LEU A 25 -10.30 -4.46 24.71
CA LEU A 25 -9.83 -4.10 26.05
C LEU A 25 -10.64 -4.76 27.21
N LEU A 26 -11.66 -5.59 26.91
CA LEU A 26 -12.63 -6.08 27.89
C LEU A 26 -13.07 -7.55 27.73
N ILE A 27 -12.20 -8.46 27.27
CA ILE A 27 -12.43 -9.90 27.48
C ILE A 27 -11.12 -10.58 27.93
N PRO A 28 -10.96 -10.88 29.23
CA PRO A 28 -9.82 -11.63 29.72
C PRO A 28 -10.07 -13.13 29.51
N THR A 29 -9.64 -13.67 28.37
CA THR A 29 -9.26 -15.09 28.26
C THR A 29 -7.80 -15.14 27.81
N LYS A 30 -6.95 -15.01 28.82
CA LYS A 30 -5.49 -15.18 28.86
C LYS A 30 -5.08 -16.48 28.14
N ILE A 31 -3.94 -16.47 27.43
CA ILE A 31 -2.90 -17.53 27.33
C ILE A 31 -2.18 -17.38 25.97
N GLY A 32 -0.99 -16.75 26.00
CA GLY A 32 -0.02 -16.74 24.91
C GLY A 32 0.90 -17.97 24.86
N ILE A 33 1.92 -17.92 23.99
CA ILE A 33 2.81 -19.06 23.68
C ILE A 33 4.01 -19.09 24.62
N ASN A 34 3.74 -19.14 25.92
CA ASN A 34 4.78 -19.02 26.94
C ASN A 34 5.51 -20.35 27.18
N GLY A 35 6.62 -20.56 26.46
CA GLY A 35 7.57 -21.64 26.72
C GLY A 35 8.79 -21.17 27.51
N MET A 36 9.25 -21.97 28.48
CA MET A 36 10.50 -21.68 29.23
C MET A 36 11.70 -21.50 28.29
N LEU A 37 11.80 -22.33 27.24
CA LEU A 37 12.84 -22.21 26.23
C LEU A 37 12.76 -20.90 25.44
N ILE A 38 11.55 -20.47 25.05
CA ILE A 38 11.32 -19.20 24.35
C ILE A 38 11.79 -18.04 25.23
N SER A 39 11.43 -18.06 26.53
CA SER A 39 11.85 -17.03 27.48
C SER A 39 13.38 -16.93 27.62
N ILE A 40 14.09 -18.07 27.64
CA ILE A 40 15.56 -18.09 27.70
C ILE A 40 16.15 -17.51 26.40
N LYS A 41 15.67 -17.96 25.24
CA LYS A 41 16.18 -17.50 23.94
C LYS A 41 15.86 -16.02 23.69
N ARG A 42 14.68 -15.55 24.12
CA ARG A 42 14.29 -14.13 24.11
C ARG A 42 15.29 -13.27 24.85
N ASN A 43 15.64 -13.65 26.07
CA ASN A 43 16.63 -12.89 26.85
C ASN A 43 18.01 -12.87 26.19
N ASN A 44 18.41 -13.95 25.52
CA ASN A 44 19.68 -14.00 24.80
C ASN A 44 19.68 -13.08 23.58
N VAL A 45 18.61 -13.09 22.77
CA VAL A 45 18.52 -12.20 21.61
C VAL A 45 18.42 -10.73 22.03
N LEU A 46 17.71 -10.40 23.11
CA LEU A 46 17.64 -9.02 23.62
C LEU A 46 19.02 -8.51 24.06
N LYS A 47 19.81 -9.34 24.76
CA LYS A 47 21.19 -8.98 25.13
C LYS A 47 22.08 -8.81 23.90
N ALA A 48 21.96 -9.71 22.90
CA ALA A 48 22.74 -9.61 21.67
C ALA A 48 22.35 -8.36 20.85
N TYR A 49 21.07 -8.01 20.82
CA TYR A 49 20.57 -6.80 20.18
C TYR A 49 21.11 -5.53 20.84
N GLU A 50 21.09 -5.45 22.17
CA GLU A 50 21.66 -4.32 22.90
C GLU A 50 23.16 -4.16 22.63
N ASN A 51 23.91 -5.27 22.61
CA ASN A 51 25.32 -5.25 22.24
C ASN A 51 25.53 -4.76 20.81
N TYR A 52 24.67 -5.17 19.87
CA TYR A 52 24.70 -4.72 18.49
C TYR A 52 24.47 -3.21 18.37
N ILE A 53 23.42 -2.67 19.00
CA ILE A 53 23.14 -1.23 19.00
C ILE A 53 24.29 -0.44 19.66
N ASN A 54 24.82 -0.92 20.78
CA ASN A 54 25.94 -0.26 21.46
C ASN A 54 27.27 -0.33 20.68
N SER A 55 27.37 -1.21 19.67
CA SER A 55 28.56 -1.35 18.83
C SER A 55 28.59 -0.39 17.63
N GLU A 56 27.57 0.47 17.46
CA GLU A 56 27.45 1.37 16.29
C GLU A 56 28.64 2.34 16.13
N ASN A 57 29.40 2.62 17.19
CA ASN A 57 30.56 3.54 17.20
C ASN A 57 31.94 2.84 17.29
N VAL A 58 32.01 1.53 17.05
CA VAL A 58 33.26 0.73 17.15
C VAL A 58 33.82 0.40 15.76
N GLU A 59 35.10 0.01 15.68
CA GLU A 59 35.76 -0.50 14.47
C GLU A 59 34.92 -1.52 13.70
N ALA A 60 34.96 -1.46 12.36
CA ALA A 60 34.10 -2.25 11.45
C ALA A 60 34.17 -3.78 11.70
N ASP A 61 35.36 -4.32 11.94
CA ASP A 61 35.54 -5.76 12.17
C ASP A 61 34.83 -6.26 13.44
N LYS A 62 34.82 -5.45 14.50
CA LYS A 62 34.09 -5.76 15.75
C LYS A 62 32.58 -5.64 15.55
N LYS A 63 32.13 -4.72 14.71
CA LYS A 63 30.71 -4.54 14.38
C LYS A 63 30.15 -5.76 13.63
N ASP A 64 30.88 -6.25 12.63
CA ASP A 64 30.48 -7.44 11.86
C ASP A 64 30.38 -8.71 12.73
N GLU A 65 31.30 -8.87 13.69
CA GLU A 65 31.25 -9.99 14.63
C GLU A 65 30.03 -9.93 15.56
N VAL A 66 29.72 -8.74 16.08
CA VAL A 66 28.55 -8.53 16.96
C VAL A 66 27.24 -8.71 16.18
N GLU A 67 27.17 -8.23 14.94
CA GLU A 67 26.00 -8.44 14.07
C GLU A 67 25.75 -9.93 13.81
N LYS A 68 26.79 -10.71 13.47
CA LYS A 68 26.67 -12.17 13.28
C LYS A 68 26.16 -12.85 14.53
N LYS A 69 26.72 -12.53 15.71
CA LYS A 69 26.25 -13.07 16.99
C LYS A 69 24.77 -12.74 17.26
N TYR A 70 24.34 -11.53 16.90
CA TYR A 70 22.95 -11.11 17.02
C TYR A 70 22.03 -11.91 16.10
N GLU A 71 22.38 -12.06 14.82
CA GLU A 71 21.60 -12.83 13.84
C GLU A 71 21.53 -14.33 14.20
N ASP A 72 22.60 -14.91 14.75
CA ASP A 72 22.62 -16.29 15.24
C ASP A 72 21.67 -16.47 16.44
N MET A 73 21.72 -15.56 17.42
CA MET A 73 20.81 -15.60 18.57
C MET A 73 19.36 -15.38 18.17
N PHE A 74 19.12 -14.50 17.20
CA PHE A 74 17.80 -14.27 16.64
C PHE A 74 17.25 -15.51 15.93
N SER A 75 18.08 -16.21 15.15
CA SER A 75 17.70 -17.46 14.49
C SER A 75 17.31 -18.55 15.49
N LEU A 76 18.13 -18.75 16.54
CA LEU A 76 17.83 -19.69 17.62
C LEU A 76 16.57 -19.34 18.41
N TYR A 77 16.29 -18.04 18.54
CA TYR A 77 15.07 -17.55 19.18
C TYR A 77 13.82 -17.86 18.35
N LEU A 78 13.85 -17.61 17.04
CA LEU A 78 12.75 -17.96 16.16
C LEU A 78 12.53 -19.48 16.07
N GLU A 79 13.61 -20.27 16.03
CA GLU A 79 13.52 -21.73 16.04
C GLU A 79 12.80 -22.24 17.30
N ALA A 80 13.06 -21.63 18.46
CA ALA A 80 12.37 -22.01 19.69
C ALA A 80 10.86 -21.74 19.63
N ILE A 81 10.43 -20.63 19.01
CA ILE A 81 9.00 -20.31 18.82
C ILE A 81 8.39 -21.26 17.79
N ASP A 82 9.07 -21.47 16.67
CA ASP A 82 8.64 -22.36 15.58
C ASP A 82 8.43 -23.79 16.09
N LYS A 83 9.40 -24.30 16.86
CA LYS A 83 9.31 -25.61 17.49
C LYS A 83 8.14 -25.68 18.48
N HIS A 84 7.91 -24.63 19.27
CA HIS A 84 6.77 -24.59 20.18
C HIS A 84 5.42 -24.63 19.42
N MET A 85 5.33 -23.98 18.26
CA MET A 85 4.12 -24.06 17.42
C MET A 85 3.80 -25.49 17.01
N MET A 86 4.79 -26.25 16.59
CA MET A 86 4.60 -27.62 16.11
C MET A 86 4.53 -28.66 17.24
N ASP A 87 5.34 -28.52 18.28
CA ASP A 87 5.44 -29.54 19.33
C ASP A 87 4.36 -29.38 20.41
N ASN A 88 3.87 -28.16 20.63
CA ASN A 88 2.90 -27.87 21.68
C ASN A 88 1.56 -27.41 21.10
N VAL A 89 1.54 -26.31 20.35
CA VAL A 89 0.28 -25.72 19.87
C VAL A 89 -0.48 -26.68 18.96
N TYR A 90 0.20 -27.27 17.97
CA TYR A 90 -0.40 -28.29 17.11
C TYR A 90 -0.96 -29.48 17.91
N LYS A 91 -0.23 -30.01 18.89
CA LYS A 91 -0.73 -31.13 19.71
C LYS A 91 -1.96 -30.73 20.54
N LYS A 92 -1.97 -29.52 21.11
CA LYS A 92 -3.14 -29.00 21.81
C LYS A 92 -4.35 -28.84 20.89
N VAL A 93 -4.15 -28.34 19.66
CA VAL A 93 -5.24 -28.21 18.68
C VAL A 93 -5.75 -29.59 18.26
N LYS A 94 -4.85 -30.54 17.99
CA LYS A 94 -5.20 -31.92 17.63
C LYS A 94 -5.97 -32.65 18.74
N ASN A 95 -5.69 -32.35 19.99
CA ASN A 95 -6.32 -32.96 21.16
C ASN A 95 -7.50 -32.14 21.70
N ASP A 96 -7.98 -31.12 20.97
CA ASP A 96 -9.07 -30.21 21.38
C ASP A 96 -8.86 -29.48 22.72
N THR A 97 -7.61 -29.33 23.17
CA THR A 97 -7.25 -28.61 24.40
C THR A 97 -6.68 -27.21 24.17
N ALA A 98 -6.52 -26.81 22.90
CA ALA A 98 -6.01 -25.48 22.53
C ALA A 98 -7.02 -24.37 22.81
N THR A 99 -6.50 -23.20 23.21
CA THR A 99 -7.29 -21.96 23.31
C THR A 99 -7.72 -21.47 21.92
N GLY A 100 -8.69 -20.54 21.89
CA GLY A 100 -9.10 -19.91 20.62
C GLY A 100 -7.92 -19.19 19.94
N PHE A 101 -7.07 -18.53 20.73
CA PHE A 101 -5.85 -17.89 20.27
C PHE A 101 -4.87 -18.90 19.65
N GLU A 102 -4.59 -20.01 20.33
CA GLU A 102 -3.69 -21.06 19.85
C GLU A 102 -4.17 -21.70 18.54
N ARG A 103 -5.48 -21.90 18.38
CA ARG A 103 -6.07 -22.38 17.12
C ARG A 103 -5.89 -21.37 15.99
N GLU A 104 -6.15 -20.08 16.26
CA GLU A 104 -5.98 -19.02 15.27
C GLU A 104 -4.49 -18.88 14.87
N ALA A 105 -3.59 -18.91 15.84
CA ALA A 105 -2.14 -18.87 15.60
C ALA A 105 -1.69 -20.04 14.73
N LEU A 106 -2.14 -21.27 14.99
CA LEU A 106 -1.80 -22.43 14.17
C LEU A 106 -2.35 -22.32 12.75
N SER A 107 -3.59 -21.84 12.60
CA SER A 107 -4.18 -21.59 11.28
C SER A 107 -3.35 -20.59 10.47
N LYS A 108 -2.98 -19.46 11.07
CA LYS A 108 -2.12 -18.45 10.43
C LYS A 108 -0.75 -19.00 10.10
N TYR A 109 -0.17 -19.78 11.01
CA TYR A 109 1.11 -20.45 10.79
C TYR A 109 1.09 -21.32 9.54
N TYR A 110 0.08 -22.17 9.35
CA TYR A 110 -0.02 -22.99 8.13
C TYR A 110 -0.17 -22.17 6.85
N MET A 111 -0.94 -21.09 6.89
CA MET A 111 -1.05 -20.18 5.74
C MET A 111 0.30 -19.57 5.37
N VAL A 112 1.13 -19.22 6.36
CA VAL A 112 2.49 -18.76 6.11
C VAL A 112 3.36 -19.88 5.57
N ILE A 113 3.31 -21.09 6.13
CA ILE A 113 4.08 -22.25 5.63
C ILE A 113 3.75 -22.57 4.17
N HIS A 114 2.50 -22.45 3.74
CA HIS A 114 2.11 -22.68 2.33
C HIS A 114 2.82 -21.75 1.34
N LEU A 115 3.23 -20.54 1.77
CA LEU A 115 4.01 -19.64 0.92
C LEU A 115 5.38 -20.22 0.56
N LYS A 116 5.89 -21.20 1.31
CA LYS A 116 7.20 -21.82 1.05
C LYS A 116 7.27 -22.44 -0.34
N ASP A 117 6.15 -23.00 -0.80
CA ASP A 117 6.07 -23.71 -2.08
C ASP A 117 5.86 -22.77 -3.27
N THR A 118 5.42 -21.53 -3.02
CA THR A 118 5.10 -20.54 -4.06
C THR A 118 6.10 -19.39 -4.14
N GLU A 119 6.50 -18.85 -2.98
CA GLU A 119 7.35 -17.65 -2.88
C GLU A 119 8.30 -17.74 -1.68
N TYR A 120 9.45 -18.41 -1.85
CA TYR A 120 10.38 -18.69 -0.75
C TYR A 120 10.84 -17.44 0.03
N LEU A 121 11.15 -16.33 -0.65
CA LEU A 121 11.57 -15.09 0.03
C LEU A 121 10.42 -14.43 0.80
N GLU A 122 9.21 -14.43 0.25
CA GLU A 122 8.02 -13.94 0.95
C GLU A 122 7.75 -14.80 2.20
N TYR A 123 7.76 -16.12 2.04
CA TYR A 123 7.68 -17.09 3.14
C TYR A 123 8.71 -16.79 4.24
N LYS A 124 9.99 -16.62 3.85
CA LYS A 124 11.08 -16.37 4.80
C LYS A 124 10.81 -15.13 5.66
N TYR A 125 10.32 -14.04 5.07
CA TYR A 125 10.07 -12.80 5.83
C TYR A 125 8.75 -12.86 6.60
N ARG A 126 7.67 -13.35 5.98
CA ARG A 126 6.34 -13.49 6.62
C ARG A 126 6.39 -14.45 7.81
N LYS A 127 7.18 -15.53 7.74
CA LYS A 127 7.40 -16.44 8.88
C LYS A 127 8.06 -15.73 10.06
N GLN A 128 9.11 -14.94 9.81
CA GLN A 128 9.79 -14.19 10.87
C GLN A 128 8.84 -13.16 11.50
N ILE A 129 8.15 -12.37 10.68
CA ILE A 129 7.14 -11.39 11.13
C ILE A 129 6.10 -12.08 12.02
N PHE A 130 5.53 -13.20 11.56
CA PHE A 130 4.53 -13.95 12.30
C PHE A 130 5.03 -14.45 13.66
N LEU A 131 6.20 -15.11 13.69
CA LEU A 131 6.72 -15.71 14.94
C LEU A 131 7.08 -14.64 15.98
N ILE A 132 7.63 -13.50 15.54
CA ILE A 132 7.99 -12.39 16.44
C ILE A 132 6.73 -11.70 16.96
N GLN A 133 5.74 -11.45 16.09
CA GLN A 133 4.44 -10.90 16.51
C GLN A 133 3.80 -11.75 17.61
N LEU A 134 3.85 -13.06 17.42
CA LEU A 134 3.23 -14.02 18.32
C LEU A 134 3.85 -14.01 19.72
N ASP A 135 5.16 -13.87 19.82
CA ASP A 135 5.84 -13.71 21.10
C ASP A 135 5.66 -12.29 21.67
N TYR A 136 5.60 -11.25 20.84
CA TYR A 136 5.31 -9.87 21.29
C TYR A 136 3.93 -9.76 21.95
N ASP A 137 2.89 -10.33 21.33
CA ASP A 137 1.55 -10.40 21.88
C ASP A 137 1.57 -11.16 23.22
N THR A 138 2.33 -12.26 23.30
CA THR A 138 2.55 -13.02 24.54
C THR A 138 3.25 -12.16 25.60
N VAL A 139 4.28 -11.38 25.24
CA VAL A 139 5.01 -10.48 26.16
C VAL A 139 4.08 -9.40 26.71
N LYS A 140 3.25 -8.78 25.87
CA LYS A 140 2.25 -7.79 26.30
C LYS A 140 1.26 -8.38 27.29
N GLU A 141 0.76 -9.59 27.05
CA GLU A 141 -0.17 -10.27 27.96
C GLU A 141 0.44 -10.59 29.34
N LEU A 142 1.76 -10.80 29.42
CA LEU A 142 2.44 -11.07 30.68
C LEU A 142 2.44 -9.85 31.63
N ASN A 143 2.14 -8.64 31.13
CA ASN A 143 2.06 -7.39 31.91
C ASN A 143 3.31 -7.12 32.77
N LYS A 144 4.50 -7.46 32.25
CA LYS A 144 5.79 -7.16 32.88
C LYS A 144 6.39 -5.94 32.20
N GLU A 145 6.15 -4.74 32.74
CA GLU A 145 6.56 -3.46 32.14
C GLU A 145 8.01 -3.46 31.65
N LYS A 146 8.98 -3.72 32.55
CA LYS A 146 10.42 -3.75 32.19
C LYS A 146 10.76 -4.69 31.03
N LEU A 147 10.08 -5.83 30.92
CA LEU A 147 10.30 -6.77 29.83
C LEU A 147 9.63 -6.29 28.55
N THR A 148 8.44 -5.71 28.68
CA THR A 148 7.64 -5.19 27.57
C THR A 148 8.39 -4.04 26.90
N ASP A 149 8.84 -3.06 27.69
CA ASP A 149 9.59 -1.89 27.18
C ASP A 149 10.87 -2.33 26.47
N ARG A 150 11.64 -3.23 27.11
CA ARG A 150 12.89 -3.76 26.53
C ARG A 150 12.66 -4.51 25.23
N TYR A 151 11.59 -5.31 25.17
CA TYR A 151 11.28 -6.10 23.98
C TYR A 151 10.70 -5.23 22.86
N GLU A 152 9.90 -4.21 23.20
CA GLU A 152 9.25 -3.30 22.26
C GLU A 152 10.27 -2.62 21.32
N HIS A 153 11.41 -2.18 21.85
CA HIS A 153 12.49 -1.57 21.04
C HIS A 153 13.12 -2.57 20.06
N PHE A 154 13.42 -3.78 20.52
CA PHE A 154 13.91 -4.86 19.66
C PHE A 154 12.89 -5.22 18.58
N TYR A 155 11.63 -5.36 18.97
CA TYR A 155 10.51 -5.72 18.12
C TYR A 155 10.32 -4.68 17.02
N ALA A 156 10.20 -3.39 17.36
CA ALA A 156 9.96 -2.33 16.38
C ALA A 156 11.09 -2.23 15.35
N SER A 157 12.35 -2.27 15.81
CA SER A 157 13.54 -2.26 14.95
C SER A 157 13.59 -3.48 14.01
N ARG A 158 13.37 -4.68 14.56
CA ARG A 158 13.43 -5.92 13.77
C ARG A 158 12.27 -6.03 12.78
N MET A 159 11.06 -5.65 13.18
CA MET A 159 9.89 -5.65 12.31
C MET A 159 10.05 -4.64 11.18
N GLU A 160 10.53 -3.43 11.45
CA GLU A 160 10.83 -2.45 10.40
C GLU A 160 11.81 -3.00 9.36
N ALA A 161 12.89 -3.65 9.79
CA ALA A 161 13.86 -4.28 8.88
C ALA A 161 13.21 -5.38 8.02
N LEU A 162 12.30 -6.19 8.60
CA LEU A 162 11.59 -7.25 7.87
C LEU A 162 10.58 -6.69 6.86
N TYR A 163 9.79 -5.69 7.24
CA TYR A 163 8.87 -4.99 6.33
C TYR A 163 9.61 -4.32 5.18
N LYS A 164 10.76 -3.66 5.45
CA LYS A 164 11.66 -3.12 4.43
C LYS A 164 12.14 -4.18 3.44
N LYS A 165 12.53 -5.36 3.92
CA LYS A 165 12.96 -6.49 3.06
C LYS A 165 11.79 -7.06 2.24
N LEU A 166 10.61 -7.16 2.84
CA LEU A 166 9.41 -7.66 2.18
C LEU A 166 8.92 -6.74 1.06
N LEU A 167 8.86 -5.42 1.31
CA LEU A 167 8.54 -4.41 0.30
C LEU A 167 9.56 -4.39 -0.83
N LYS A 168 10.86 -4.57 -0.51
CA LYS A 168 11.92 -4.69 -1.52
C LYS A 168 11.72 -5.93 -2.40
N ASN A 169 11.35 -7.07 -1.80
CA ASN A 169 11.04 -8.29 -2.54
C ASN A 169 9.87 -8.09 -3.52
N TYR A 170 8.77 -7.47 -3.09
CA TYR A 170 7.65 -7.17 -3.99
C TYR A 170 8.01 -6.15 -5.07
N SER A 171 8.82 -5.15 -4.73
CA SER A 171 9.31 -4.15 -5.69
C SER A 171 10.12 -4.79 -6.82
N ILE A 172 11.02 -5.73 -6.48
CA ILE A 172 11.80 -6.49 -7.46
C ILE A 172 10.86 -7.29 -8.36
N LYS A 173 9.90 -8.03 -7.78
CA LYS A 173 8.95 -8.83 -8.55
C LYS A 173 8.08 -8.02 -9.50
N LEU A 174 7.67 -6.82 -9.11
CA LEU A 174 6.89 -5.95 -9.98
C LEU A 174 7.68 -5.51 -11.24
N SER A 175 9.01 -5.65 -11.20
CA SER A 175 9.89 -5.35 -12.33
C SER A 175 10.01 -6.53 -13.32
N ASP A 176 9.49 -7.71 -12.95
CA ASP A 176 9.44 -8.88 -13.82
C ASP A 176 8.32 -8.76 -14.88
N ASP A 177 8.44 -9.53 -15.96
CA ASP A 177 7.42 -9.60 -17.01
C ASP A 177 6.23 -10.46 -16.55
N LEU A 178 5.32 -9.80 -15.83
CA LEU A 178 4.15 -10.43 -15.22
C LEU A 178 2.86 -10.12 -15.98
N GLN A 179 1.93 -11.07 -15.96
CA GLN A 179 0.58 -10.85 -16.47
C GLN A 179 -0.14 -9.78 -15.64
N PRO A 180 -1.11 -9.03 -16.22
CA PRO A 180 -1.80 -7.95 -15.51
C PRO A 180 -2.42 -8.39 -14.17
N ARG A 181 -2.94 -9.62 -14.10
CA ARG A 181 -3.50 -10.19 -12.88
C ARG A 181 -2.47 -10.40 -11.78
N GLU A 182 -1.28 -10.88 -12.14
CA GLU A 182 -0.19 -11.12 -11.20
C GLU A 182 0.37 -9.79 -10.66
N LYS A 183 0.46 -8.76 -11.52
CA LYS A 183 0.79 -7.39 -11.09
C LYS A 183 -0.23 -6.85 -10.09
N ASP A 184 -1.52 -7.04 -10.35
CA ASP A 184 -2.59 -6.66 -9.42
C ASP A 184 -2.46 -7.37 -8.06
N GLU A 185 -2.06 -8.65 -8.04
CA GLU A 185 -1.80 -9.36 -6.79
C GLU A 185 -0.60 -8.77 -6.03
N ILE A 186 0.48 -8.41 -6.72
CA ILE A 186 1.65 -7.76 -6.10
C ILE A 186 1.31 -6.36 -5.58
N TYR A 187 0.55 -5.53 -6.32
CA TYR A 187 0.10 -4.23 -5.82
C TYR A 187 -0.67 -4.37 -4.50
N ASN A 188 -1.59 -5.34 -4.45
CA ASN A 188 -2.34 -5.62 -3.22
C ASN A 188 -1.43 -6.07 -2.07
N LYS A 189 -0.39 -6.88 -2.36
CA LYS A 189 0.62 -7.26 -1.35
C LYS A 189 1.42 -6.05 -0.86
N ILE A 190 1.81 -5.13 -1.74
CA ILE A 190 2.51 -3.89 -1.38
C ILE A 190 1.63 -3.04 -0.46
N PHE A 191 0.41 -2.71 -0.89
CA PHE A 191 -0.50 -1.88 -0.09
C PHE A 191 -0.80 -2.52 1.28
N GLY A 192 -1.10 -3.82 1.31
CA GLY A 192 -1.34 -4.54 2.55
C GLY A 192 -0.13 -4.53 3.49
N THR A 193 1.08 -4.69 2.95
CA THR A 193 2.31 -4.67 3.76
C THR A 193 2.61 -3.29 4.32
N VAL A 194 2.36 -2.22 3.55
CA VAL A 194 2.49 -0.84 4.03
C VAL A 194 1.45 -0.56 5.11
N GLU A 195 0.20 -1.00 4.90
CA GLU A 195 -0.88 -0.85 5.88
C GLU A 195 -0.58 -1.57 7.20
N GLU A 196 -0.12 -2.82 7.15
CA GLU A 196 0.31 -3.58 8.32
C GLU A 196 1.41 -2.83 9.10
N TYR A 197 2.46 -2.36 8.42
CA TYR A 197 3.52 -1.61 9.08
C TYR A 197 3.02 -0.32 9.73
N ILE A 198 2.20 0.46 9.02
CA ILE A 198 1.66 1.74 9.50
C ILE A 198 0.73 1.53 10.70
N THR A 199 -0.02 0.43 10.71
CA THR A 199 -0.95 0.11 11.80
C THR A 199 -0.21 -0.40 13.04
N ASP A 200 0.72 -1.35 12.85
CA ASP A 200 1.24 -2.14 13.97
C ASP A 200 2.60 -1.64 14.49
N ILE A 201 3.45 -1.08 13.61
CA ILE A 201 4.86 -0.77 13.92
C ILE A 201 5.11 0.74 14.03
N LEU A 202 4.56 1.52 13.09
CA LEU A 202 4.78 2.96 13.06
C LEU A 202 4.39 3.67 14.38
N PRO A 203 3.29 3.35 15.07
CA PRO A 203 2.94 4.00 16.32
C PRO A 203 3.99 3.78 17.42
N ILE A 204 4.59 2.58 17.47
CA ILE A 204 5.65 2.26 18.41
C ILE A 204 6.89 3.12 18.12
N LYS A 205 7.28 3.20 16.86
CA LYS A 205 8.41 4.03 16.40
C LYS A 205 8.21 5.52 16.68
N MET A 206 7.00 6.03 16.48
CA MET A 206 6.68 7.44 16.74
C MET A 206 6.73 7.76 18.24
N LYS A 207 6.41 6.80 19.11
CA LYS A 207 6.54 6.92 20.57
C LYS A 207 8.01 6.89 21.01
N GLU A 208 8.83 6.04 20.37
CA GLU A 208 10.27 5.92 20.67
C GLU A 208 11.06 7.15 20.21
N GLU A 209 10.71 7.74 19.07
CA GLU A 209 11.42 8.88 18.48
C GLU A 209 10.46 10.06 18.18
N PRO A 210 9.88 10.71 19.19
CA PRO A 210 8.87 11.76 19.01
C PRO A 210 9.41 12.99 18.26
N ASP A 211 10.73 13.21 18.30
CA ASP A 211 11.39 14.32 17.63
C ASP A 211 11.82 14.04 16.19
N ASN A 212 11.61 12.83 15.69
CA ASN A 212 11.96 12.46 14.33
C ASN A 212 11.20 13.34 13.32
N LYS A 213 11.96 14.08 12.50
CA LYS A 213 11.42 15.01 11.50
C LYS A 213 10.50 14.30 10.49
N ILE A 214 10.84 13.08 10.08
CA ILE A 214 10.04 12.32 9.12
C ILE A 214 8.66 12.01 9.72
N TYR A 215 8.59 11.62 10.98
CA TYR A 215 7.33 11.32 11.67
C TYR A 215 6.45 12.55 11.82
N LYS A 216 7.05 13.72 12.12
CA LYS A 216 6.33 15.01 12.14
C LYS A 216 5.76 15.37 10.75
N GLU A 217 6.51 15.10 9.67
CA GLU A 217 6.04 15.37 8.30
C GLU A 217 4.87 14.48 7.85
N ILE A 218 4.81 13.22 8.31
CA ILE A 218 3.75 12.26 7.91
C ILE A 218 2.55 12.23 8.86
N LEU A 219 2.60 12.94 10.00
CA LEU A 219 1.57 12.84 11.05
C LEU A 219 0.16 13.15 10.53
N SER A 220 -0.01 14.20 9.72
CA SER A 220 -1.32 14.54 9.16
C SER A 220 -1.86 13.46 8.20
N ASP A 221 -0.99 12.84 7.40
CA ASP A 221 -1.38 11.73 6.53
C ASP A 221 -1.74 10.49 7.37
N TYR A 222 -1.01 10.23 8.45
CA TYR A 222 -1.28 9.15 9.40
C TYR A 222 -2.65 9.33 10.08
N GLU A 223 -2.95 10.52 10.62
CA GLU A 223 -4.27 10.84 11.21
C GLU A 223 -5.42 10.71 10.20
N ASN A 224 -5.17 11.05 8.93
CA ASN A 224 -6.14 10.84 7.86
C ASN A 224 -6.34 9.35 7.57
N PHE A 225 -5.26 8.56 7.57
CA PHE A 225 -5.31 7.10 7.42
C PHE A 225 -6.12 6.43 8.54
N GLU A 226 -5.97 6.87 9.80
CA GLU A 226 -6.69 6.29 10.93
C GLU A 226 -8.22 6.27 10.75
N ARG A 227 -8.78 7.24 10.02
CA ARG A 227 -10.22 7.29 9.70
C ARG A 227 -10.70 6.08 8.90
N PHE A 228 -9.81 5.45 8.13
CA PHE A 228 -10.11 4.28 7.31
C PHE A 228 -9.97 2.95 8.06
N THR A 229 -9.47 2.97 9.31
CA THR A 229 -9.33 1.77 10.14
C THR A 229 -10.65 1.32 10.76
N VAL A 230 -11.64 2.21 10.80
CA VAL A 230 -12.93 1.99 11.45
C VAL A 230 -14.03 1.78 10.40
N GLY A 231 -14.80 0.69 10.56
CA GLY A 231 -15.98 0.43 9.75
C GLY A 231 -15.72 -0.30 8.43
N LYS A 232 -16.76 -0.43 7.61
CA LYS A 232 -16.69 -1.11 6.32
C LYS A 232 -16.43 -0.10 5.21
N LEU A 233 -15.24 -0.18 4.62
CA LEU A 233 -14.84 0.67 3.50
C LEU A 233 -15.55 0.27 2.19
N ASP A 234 -15.98 1.26 1.41
CA ASP A 234 -16.36 1.04 0.01
C ASP A 234 -15.13 1.08 -0.92
N GLN A 235 -15.33 0.81 -2.21
CA GLN A 235 -14.21 0.79 -3.18
C GLN A 235 -13.51 2.15 -3.31
N ASN A 236 -14.24 3.25 -3.17
CA ASN A 236 -13.68 4.58 -3.23
C ASN A 236 -12.77 4.81 -2.01
N ASP A 237 -13.27 4.47 -0.82
CA ASP A 237 -12.53 4.60 0.43
C ASP A 237 -11.25 3.72 0.42
N VAL A 238 -11.30 2.52 -0.18
CA VAL A 238 -10.11 1.66 -0.33
C VAL A 238 -9.04 2.30 -1.22
N ILE A 239 -9.43 2.89 -2.35
CA ILE A 239 -8.47 3.55 -3.25
C ILE A 239 -7.89 4.81 -2.58
N GLU A 240 -8.72 5.59 -1.88
CA GLU A 240 -8.28 6.76 -1.11
C GLU A 240 -7.29 6.38 0.00
N LYS A 241 -7.60 5.34 0.78
CA LYS A 241 -6.69 4.77 1.77
C LYS A 241 -5.35 4.39 1.14
N ASN A 242 -5.37 3.69 0.02
CA ASN A 242 -4.15 3.26 -0.67
C ASN A 242 -3.31 4.45 -1.18
N MET A 243 -3.94 5.54 -1.62
CA MET A 243 -3.24 6.78 -1.99
C MET A 243 -2.51 7.38 -0.77
N ILE A 244 -3.19 7.48 0.38
CA ILE A 244 -2.59 7.99 1.62
C ILE A 244 -1.42 7.11 2.08
N LEU A 245 -1.60 5.78 2.03
CA LEU A 245 -0.55 4.81 2.34
C LEU A 245 0.68 5.01 1.44
N LEU A 246 0.50 5.30 0.13
CA LEU A 246 1.63 5.64 -0.74
C LEU A 246 2.32 6.92 -0.31
N GLY A 247 1.57 7.97 0.00
CA GLY A 247 2.10 9.23 0.51
C GLY A 247 3.04 9.02 1.69
N ILE A 248 2.60 8.25 2.69
CA ILE A 248 3.41 7.91 3.88
C ILE A 248 4.61 7.03 3.47
N SER A 249 4.40 6.01 2.63
CA SER A 249 5.45 5.08 2.21
C SER A 249 6.60 5.76 1.48
N ARG A 250 6.33 6.85 0.75
CA ARG A 250 7.36 7.64 0.04
C ARG A 250 8.37 8.30 0.97
N LYS A 251 7.99 8.54 2.21
CA LYS A 251 8.87 9.10 3.25
C LYS A 251 9.60 8.00 4.02
N LEU A 252 8.95 6.87 4.30
CA LEU A 252 9.47 5.80 5.14
C LEU A 252 10.32 4.75 4.39
N PHE A 253 9.98 4.47 3.13
CA PHE A 253 10.49 3.30 2.40
C PHE A 253 11.20 3.65 1.09
N THR A 254 11.89 4.79 1.01
CA THR A 254 12.54 5.28 -0.22
C THR A 254 13.41 4.24 -0.94
N HIS A 255 14.13 3.40 -0.20
CA HIS A 255 15.01 2.34 -0.74
C HIS A 255 14.28 1.00 -0.97
N SER A 256 13.24 0.72 -0.19
CA SER A 256 12.48 -0.54 -0.25
C SER A 256 11.32 -0.49 -1.23
N LEU A 257 10.79 0.71 -1.48
CA LEU A 257 9.77 1.02 -2.47
C LEU A 257 10.31 2.17 -3.35
N PRO A 258 11.17 1.85 -4.33
CA PRO A 258 11.82 2.84 -5.19
C PRO A 258 10.80 3.72 -5.94
N LEU A 259 11.25 4.89 -6.39
CA LEU A 259 10.37 5.87 -7.05
C LEU A 259 9.63 5.28 -8.26
N VAL A 260 10.29 4.45 -9.07
CA VAL A 260 9.68 3.75 -10.23
C VAL A 260 8.54 2.82 -9.80
N ILE A 261 8.68 2.13 -8.67
CA ILE A 261 7.64 1.23 -8.16
C ILE A 261 6.48 2.03 -7.57
N ALA A 262 6.77 3.12 -6.87
CA ALA A 262 5.74 4.02 -6.39
C ALA A 262 4.95 4.66 -7.55
N GLU A 263 5.62 5.02 -8.65
CA GLU A 263 4.99 5.50 -9.88
C GLU A 263 3.97 4.50 -10.43
N GLN A 264 4.37 3.24 -10.57
CA GLN A 264 3.48 2.17 -10.99
C GLN A 264 2.30 1.98 -10.02
N CYS A 265 2.51 2.15 -8.71
CA CYS A 265 1.41 2.11 -7.73
C CYS A 265 0.42 3.27 -7.93
N TYR A 266 0.89 4.49 -8.21
CA TYR A 266 0.00 5.62 -8.54
C TYR A 266 -0.76 5.37 -9.86
N GLU A 267 -0.09 4.85 -10.89
CA GLU A 267 -0.74 4.49 -12.15
C GLU A 267 -1.84 3.45 -11.95
N LYS A 268 -1.60 2.46 -11.08
CA LYS A 268 -2.61 1.49 -10.67
C LYS A 268 -3.81 2.17 -10.01
N LEU A 269 -3.60 3.08 -9.05
CA LEU A 269 -4.69 3.82 -8.41
C LEU A 269 -5.48 4.69 -9.40
N LEU A 270 -4.82 5.32 -10.37
CA LEU A 270 -5.48 6.05 -11.44
C LEU A 270 -6.35 5.11 -12.28
N VAL A 271 -5.85 3.92 -12.66
CA VAL A 271 -6.64 2.93 -13.40
C VAL A 271 -7.84 2.45 -12.59
N ASP A 272 -7.68 2.22 -11.29
CA ASP A 272 -8.76 1.79 -10.41
C ASP A 272 -9.83 2.88 -10.26
N ALA A 273 -9.43 4.13 -10.07
CA ALA A 273 -10.35 5.27 -10.01
C ALA A 273 -11.11 5.46 -11.34
N ARG A 274 -10.42 5.36 -12.49
CA ARG A 274 -11.07 5.41 -13.82
C ARG A 274 -12.09 4.28 -13.99
N THR A 275 -11.74 3.08 -13.59
CA THR A 275 -12.63 1.91 -13.65
C THR A 275 -13.86 2.12 -12.76
N LEU A 276 -13.66 2.62 -11.55
CA LEU A 276 -14.74 2.94 -10.62
C LEU A 276 -15.71 4.00 -11.19
N ILE A 277 -15.20 5.04 -11.86
CA ILE A 277 -16.04 6.04 -12.55
C ILE A 277 -16.89 5.39 -13.66
N MET A 278 -16.32 4.47 -14.44
CA MET A 278 -17.01 3.82 -15.55
C MET A 278 -18.07 2.81 -15.11
N ASP A 279 -17.82 2.08 -14.01
CA ASP A 279 -18.71 1.04 -13.51
C ASP A 279 -19.85 1.59 -12.64
N THR A 280 -19.65 2.78 -12.08
CA THR A 280 -20.64 3.41 -11.20
C THR A 280 -21.82 4.00 -11.97
N LYS A 281 -23.02 3.46 -11.74
CA LYS A 281 -24.27 3.97 -12.31
C LYS A 281 -24.90 5.13 -11.53
N VAL A 282 -24.55 5.26 -10.25
CA VAL A 282 -25.12 6.28 -9.36
C VAL A 282 -24.30 7.57 -9.48
N ILE A 283 -24.92 8.64 -10.00
CA ILE A 283 -24.26 9.92 -10.29
C ILE A 283 -23.46 10.42 -9.08
N ARG A 284 -24.05 10.48 -7.88
CA ARG A 284 -23.34 10.93 -6.66
C ARG A 284 -22.06 10.13 -6.36
N LYS A 285 -22.09 8.81 -6.56
CA LYS A 285 -20.92 7.95 -6.33
C LYS A 285 -19.88 8.11 -7.44
N GLN A 286 -20.33 8.33 -8.68
CA GLN A 286 -19.46 8.61 -9.83
C GLN A 286 -18.73 9.95 -9.65
N GLU A 287 -19.43 10.97 -9.14
CA GLU A 287 -18.82 12.24 -8.75
C GLU A 287 -17.80 12.10 -7.62
N LYS A 288 -18.10 11.29 -6.58
CA LYS A 288 -17.12 10.99 -5.52
C LYS A 288 -15.88 10.28 -6.08
N ALA A 289 -16.05 9.31 -6.98
CA ALA A 289 -14.92 8.60 -7.62
C ALA A 289 -14.11 9.52 -8.54
N TYR A 290 -14.79 10.47 -9.19
CA TYR A 290 -14.15 11.51 -9.98
C TYR A 290 -13.32 12.48 -9.11
N GLY A 291 -13.87 12.93 -7.98
CA GLY A 291 -13.11 13.74 -7.01
C GLY A 291 -11.87 13.01 -6.51
N LEU A 292 -11.99 11.71 -6.21
CA LEU A 292 -10.84 10.87 -5.85
C LEU A 292 -9.79 10.81 -6.96
N LEU A 293 -10.19 10.62 -8.23
CA LEU A 293 -9.26 10.65 -9.36
C LEU A 293 -8.47 11.96 -9.41
N ILE A 294 -9.15 13.11 -9.25
CA ILE A 294 -8.49 14.42 -9.24
C ILE A 294 -7.48 14.52 -8.08
N ASN A 295 -7.82 13.99 -6.91
CA ASN A 295 -6.89 13.95 -5.77
C ASN A 295 -5.66 13.07 -6.06
N ILE A 296 -5.84 11.88 -6.66
CA ILE A 296 -4.72 11.01 -7.04
C ILE A 296 -3.82 11.70 -8.06
N ILE A 297 -4.39 12.41 -9.04
CA ILE A 297 -3.62 13.17 -10.03
C ILE A 297 -2.80 14.26 -9.34
N ASP A 298 -3.41 15.01 -8.43
CA ASP A 298 -2.72 16.07 -7.70
C ASP A 298 -1.55 15.49 -6.89
N ASP A 299 -1.82 14.44 -6.12
CA ASP A 299 -0.85 13.78 -5.25
C ASP A 299 0.31 13.16 -6.04
N TYR A 300 0.01 12.45 -7.13
CA TYR A 300 1.00 11.86 -8.02
C TYR A 300 1.92 12.92 -8.63
N ASN A 301 1.37 14.04 -9.09
CA ASN A 301 2.18 15.11 -9.68
C ASN A 301 3.00 15.86 -8.64
N LEU A 302 2.40 16.22 -7.50
CA LEU A 302 3.04 17.05 -6.48
C LEU A 302 3.99 16.28 -5.58
N ARG A 303 3.61 15.10 -5.11
CA ARG A 303 4.41 14.32 -4.15
C ARG A 303 5.43 13.42 -4.83
N LEU A 304 5.16 12.93 -6.04
CA LEU A 304 6.08 12.03 -6.75
C LEU A 304 6.82 12.72 -7.89
N LEU A 305 6.11 13.11 -8.96
CA LEU A 305 6.75 13.55 -10.21
C LEU A 305 7.53 14.86 -10.07
N SER A 306 7.14 15.74 -9.14
CA SER A 306 7.89 16.96 -8.82
C SER A 306 9.32 16.69 -8.33
N THR A 307 9.54 15.52 -7.70
CA THR A 307 10.83 15.09 -7.16
C THR A 307 11.60 14.18 -8.12
N LYS A 308 11.00 13.82 -9.27
CA LYS A 308 11.58 12.88 -10.25
C LYS A 308 12.69 13.54 -11.06
N ILE A 309 13.93 13.09 -10.79
CA ILE A 309 15.14 13.57 -11.48
C ILE A 309 15.36 12.81 -12.79
N TYR A 310 15.26 11.48 -12.76
CA TYR A 310 15.50 10.61 -13.91
C TYR A 310 14.19 10.29 -14.64
N TRP A 311 14.22 10.40 -15.96
CA TRP A 311 13.10 10.12 -16.86
C TRP A 311 13.61 9.22 -17.97
N ASP A 312 12.95 8.09 -18.20
CA ASP A 312 13.36 7.12 -19.22
C ASP A 312 13.33 7.75 -20.62
N LYS A 313 12.34 8.62 -20.87
CA LYS A 313 12.20 9.37 -22.12
C LYS A 313 12.32 10.88 -21.88
N PRO A 314 13.20 11.58 -22.62
CA PRO A 314 13.30 13.04 -22.55
C PRO A 314 11.98 13.76 -22.88
N SER A 315 11.16 13.19 -23.78
CA SER A 315 9.84 13.72 -24.14
C SER A 315 8.92 13.84 -22.92
N ASP A 316 8.87 12.82 -22.09
CA ASP A 316 7.95 12.73 -20.95
C ASP A 316 8.34 13.77 -19.89
N ARG A 317 9.65 14.01 -19.74
CA ARG A 317 10.19 15.09 -18.90
C ARG A 317 9.76 16.47 -19.40
N GLU A 318 9.83 16.71 -20.71
CA GLU A 318 9.43 17.99 -21.30
C GLU A 318 7.93 18.23 -21.19
N GLU A 319 7.12 17.21 -21.43
CA GLU A 319 5.67 17.25 -21.23
C GLU A 319 5.33 17.58 -19.78
N TYR A 320 5.99 16.91 -18.83
CA TYR A 320 5.81 17.20 -17.41
C TYR A 320 6.24 18.62 -17.04
N LYS A 321 7.36 19.12 -17.57
CA LYS A 321 7.81 20.50 -17.32
C LYS A 321 6.79 21.53 -17.82
N LYS A 322 6.22 21.33 -19.01
CA LYS A 322 5.16 22.20 -19.56
C LYS A 322 3.94 22.19 -18.65
N PHE A 323 3.48 21.00 -18.26
CA PHE A 323 2.37 20.83 -17.32
C PHE A 323 2.64 21.51 -15.97
N TYR A 324 3.83 21.32 -15.40
CA TYR A 324 4.17 21.89 -14.08
C TYR A 324 4.26 23.41 -14.11
N ALA A 325 4.71 23.99 -15.23
CA ALA A 325 4.70 25.44 -15.43
C ALA A 325 3.27 25.99 -15.51
N GLU A 326 2.36 25.32 -16.22
CA GLU A 326 0.94 25.68 -16.26
C GLU A 326 0.29 25.52 -14.87
N TYR A 327 0.59 24.43 -14.18
CA TYR A 327 0.10 24.16 -12.83
C TYR A 327 0.51 25.25 -11.85
N LYS A 328 1.77 25.71 -11.88
CA LYS A 328 2.24 26.81 -11.01
C LYS A 328 1.42 28.09 -11.22
N LYS A 329 1.16 28.47 -12.47
CA LYS A 329 0.32 29.64 -12.79
C LYS A 329 -1.09 29.50 -12.24
N VAL A 330 -1.68 28.31 -12.35
CA VAL A 330 -2.99 28.02 -11.74
C VAL A 330 -2.91 28.12 -10.23
N ASN A 331 -1.84 27.61 -9.60
CA ASN A 331 -1.67 27.61 -8.15
C ASN A 331 -1.55 29.03 -7.55
N GLU A 332 -1.05 30.01 -8.29
CA GLU A 332 -1.06 31.44 -7.88
C GLU A 332 -2.48 32.00 -7.69
N LEU A 333 -3.50 31.40 -8.34
CA LEU A 333 -4.90 31.80 -8.16
C LEU A 333 -5.46 31.36 -6.81
N LYS A 334 -4.81 30.41 -6.11
CA LYS A 334 -5.31 29.85 -4.84
C LYS A 334 -5.52 30.92 -3.77
N GLU A 335 -4.66 31.93 -3.74
CA GLU A 335 -4.73 33.06 -2.80
C GLU A 335 -5.73 34.15 -3.25
N LYS A 336 -5.99 34.26 -4.56
CA LYS A 336 -6.87 35.29 -5.15
C LYS A 336 -8.33 34.86 -5.18
N SER A 337 -8.59 33.64 -5.64
CA SER A 337 -9.93 33.06 -5.77
C SER A 337 -9.84 31.53 -5.76
N TYR A 338 -10.22 30.93 -4.63
CA TYR A 338 -10.21 29.46 -4.49
C TYR A 338 -11.13 28.76 -5.51
N MET A 339 -12.28 29.37 -5.81
CA MET A 339 -13.23 28.83 -6.79
C MET A 339 -12.63 28.78 -8.19
N GLU A 340 -11.92 29.83 -8.60
CA GLU A 340 -11.28 29.90 -9.90
C GLU A 340 -10.05 28.98 -9.98
N TYR A 341 -9.26 28.90 -8.90
CA TYR A 341 -8.19 27.92 -8.73
C TYR A 341 -8.69 26.49 -8.91
N SER A 342 -9.73 26.10 -8.17
CA SER A 342 -10.29 24.75 -8.21
C SER A 342 -10.78 24.39 -9.61
N LYS A 343 -11.52 25.30 -10.25
CA LYS A 343 -12.02 25.14 -11.62
C LYS A 343 -10.88 24.99 -12.65
N ASN A 344 -9.89 25.88 -12.61
CA ASN A 344 -8.78 25.86 -13.57
C ASN A 344 -7.86 24.64 -13.36
N LYS A 345 -7.66 24.21 -12.11
CA LYS A 345 -6.92 22.98 -11.78
C LYS A 345 -7.61 21.76 -12.38
N GLU A 346 -8.92 21.65 -12.19
CA GLU A 346 -9.73 20.56 -12.72
C GLU A 346 -9.66 20.50 -14.26
N ILE A 347 -9.80 21.65 -14.93
CA ILE A 347 -9.65 21.76 -16.39
C ILE A 347 -8.27 21.28 -16.86
N LEU A 348 -7.21 21.73 -16.20
CA LEU A 348 -5.83 21.36 -16.55
C LEU A 348 -5.62 19.84 -16.43
N PHE A 349 -6.07 19.25 -15.33
CA PHE A 349 -5.93 17.82 -15.09
C PHE A 349 -6.75 17.00 -16.09
N LEU A 350 -8.00 17.38 -16.36
CA LEU A 350 -8.85 16.69 -17.34
C LEU A 350 -8.28 16.74 -18.76
N LYS A 351 -7.71 17.88 -19.18
CA LYS A 351 -7.06 17.99 -20.50
C LYS A 351 -5.89 17.03 -20.65
N ARG A 352 -5.08 16.86 -19.60
CA ARG A 352 -3.98 15.90 -19.58
C ARG A 352 -4.49 14.46 -19.56
N GLU A 353 -5.46 14.17 -18.69
CA GLU A 353 -6.09 12.86 -18.61
C GLU A 353 -6.69 12.42 -19.94
N LEU A 354 -7.35 13.32 -20.67
CA LEU A 354 -7.85 13.03 -22.02
C LEU A 354 -6.75 12.53 -22.95
N LYS A 355 -5.59 13.21 -23.00
CA LYS A 355 -4.45 12.77 -23.81
C LYS A 355 -4.01 11.36 -23.46
N GLU A 356 -3.96 11.04 -22.16
CA GLU A 356 -3.60 9.71 -21.68
C GLU A 356 -4.63 8.64 -22.08
N VAL A 357 -5.92 8.88 -21.82
CA VAL A 357 -6.95 7.88 -22.13
C VAL A 357 -7.16 7.68 -23.65
N TYR A 358 -6.81 8.67 -24.48
CA TYR A 358 -6.84 8.52 -25.94
C TYR A 358 -5.83 7.50 -26.47
N LYS A 359 -4.73 7.24 -25.75
CA LYS A 359 -3.75 6.19 -26.12
C LYS A 359 -4.41 4.81 -26.21
N ASN A 360 -5.54 4.60 -25.52
CA ASN A 360 -6.35 3.40 -25.62
C ASN A 360 -7.85 3.73 -25.68
N TYR A 361 -8.25 4.36 -26.80
CA TYR A 361 -9.62 4.81 -27.03
C TYR A 361 -10.68 3.72 -26.77
N ASN A 362 -10.47 2.50 -27.28
CA ASN A 362 -11.45 1.41 -27.18
C ASN A 362 -11.73 1.00 -25.73
N ARG A 363 -10.70 0.98 -24.87
CA ARG A 363 -10.88 0.71 -23.44
C ARG A 363 -11.60 1.85 -22.72
N TYR A 364 -11.31 3.09 -23.12
CA TYR A 364 -11.66 4.29 -22.37
C TYR A 364 -12.72 5.18 -23.02
N PHE A 365 -13.45 4.71 -24.04
CA PHE A 365 -14.46 5.54 -24.73
C PHE A 365 -15.52 6.14 -23.78
N ARG A 366 -15.93 5.39 -22.75
CA ARG A 366 -16.90 5.85 -21.74
C ARG A 366 -16.34 6.99 -20.90
N ILE A 367 -15.09 6.84 -20.44
CA ILE A 367 -14.46 7.86 -19.60
C ILE A 367 -14.07 9.10 -20.41
N ILE A 368 -13.67 8.95 -21.67
CA ILE A 368 -13.46 10.06 -22.61
C ILE A 368 -14.74 10.89 -22.73
N LYS A 369 -15.90 10.22 -22.93
CA LYS A 369 -17.20 10.90 -23.00
C LYS A 369 -17.53 11.62 -21.68
N PHE A 370 -17.23 10.99 -20.54
CA PHE A 370 -17.42 11.59 -19.21
C PHE A 370 -16.56 12.86 -19.04
N TYR A 371 -15.26 12.80 -19.33
CA TYR A 371 -14.35 13.94 -19.23
C TYR A 371 -14.72 15.09 -20.17
N LYS A 372 -15.14 14.80 -21.41
CA LYS A 372 -15.62 15.83 -22.34
C LYS A 372 -16.84 16.56 -21.77
N ARG A 373 -17.81 15.84 -21.21
CA ARG A 373 -18.98 16.44 -20.55
C ARG A 373 -18.59 17.32 -19.37
N LYS A 374 -17.61 16.89 -18.57
CA LYS A 374 -17.05 17.71 -17.48
C LYS A 374 -16.41 18.98 -17.99
N LEU A 375 -15.57 18.90 -19.03
CA LEU A 375 -14.96 20.08 -19.65
C LEU A 375 -16.00 21.05 -20.26
N VAL A 376 -17.10 20.54 -20.81
CA VAL A 376 -18.23 21.38 -21.27
C VAL A 376 -18.89 22.08 -20.08
N ALA A 377 -19.19 21.36 -18.99
CA ALA A 377 -19.78 21.93 -17.79
C ALA A 377 -18.87 22.98 -17.13
N LEU A 378 -17.55 22.80 -17.20
CA LEU A 378 -16.55 23.77 -16.73
C LEU A 378 -16.35 24.94 -17.72
N GLY A 379 -16.97 24.92 -18.90
CA GLY A 379 -16.84 25.97 -19.92
C GLY A 379 -15.54 25.93 -20.72
N ALA A 380 -14.74 24.86 -20.60
CA ALA A 380 -13.47 24.68 -21.30
C ALA A 380 -13.62 24.03 -22.69
N MET A 381 -14.79 23.46 -23.00
CA MET A 381 -15.13 22.83 -24.28
C MET A 381 -16.56 23.23 -24.67
N LYS A 382 -16.86 23.30 -25.97
CA LYS A 382 -18.22 23.55 -26.48
C LYS A 382 -18.80 22.27 -27.06
N GLU A 383 -20.07 22.01 -26.77
CA GLU A 383 -20.82 20.94 -27.43
C GLU A 383 -21.35 21.48 -28.77
N LEU A 384 -20.92 20.88 -29.87
CA LEU A 384 -21.45 21.19 -31.19
C LEU A 384 -22.77 20.45 -31.37
N LYS A 385 -23.81 21.14 -31.82
CA LYS A 385 -25.10 20.50 -32.14
C LYS A 385 -24.92 19.59 -33.35
N ASN A 386 -25.41 18.35 -33.25
CA ASN A 386 -25.50 17.39 -34.38
C ASN A 386 -26.61 17.77 -35.38
N SER A 387 -26.78 19.07 -35.64
CA SER A 387 -27.70 19.61 -36.64
C SER A 387 -26.91 20.57 -37.52
N CYS A 388 -26.43 20.05 -38.63
CA CYS A 388 -25.94 20.87 -39.74
C CYS A 388 -27.10 21.03 -40.72
N THR A 389 -27.70 22.21 -40.79
CA THR A 389 -28.50 22.63 -41.95
C THR A 389 -27.54 23.23 -42.94
N SER A 390 -27.23 22.49 -43.99
CA SER A 390 -26.39 22.96 -45.08
C SER A 390 -27.30 23.44 -46.21
N GLU A 391 -27.26 24.73 -46.54
CA GLU A 391 -28.00 25.28 -47.68
C GLU A 391 -27.18 25.07 -48.96
N GLY A 392 -27.67 24.21 -49.87
CA GLY A 392 -27.06 23.94 -51.17
C GLY A 392 -27.76 22.83 -51.96
N CYS A 393 -27.63 22.85 -53.29
CA CYS A 393 -28.07 21.76 -54.16
C CYS A 393 -27.04 20.63 -54.15
N TYR A 394 -27.17 19.67 -53.23
CA TYR A 394 -26.27 18.51 -53.17
C TYR A 394 -26.64 17.48 -54.24
N LYS A 395 -25.70 17.16 -55.13
CA LYS A 395 -25.78 15.94 -55.96
C LYS A 395 -25.27 14.76 -55.14
N LYS A 396 -26.08 13.70 -55.07
CA LYS A 396 -25.69 12.43 -54.44
C LYS A 396 -24.57 11.80 -55.26
N VAL A 397 -23.36 11.78 -54.74
CA VAL A 397 -22.24 10.99 -55.28
C VAL A 397 -22.28 9.64 -54.59
N GLU A 398 -22.24 8.55 -55.35
CA GLU A 398 -22.15 7.19 -54.81
C GLU A 398 -20.83 7.04 -54.06
N ALA A 399 -20.90 6.54 -52.82
CA ALA A 399 -19.76 6.50 -51.91
C ALA A 399 -18.73 5.46 -52.35
N GLU A 400 -17.58 5.89 -52.86
CA GLU A 400 -16.36 5.12 -52.69
C GLU A 400 -15.97 5.15 -51.21
N THR A 401 -15.79 3.97 -50.63
CA THR A 401 -15.56 3.74 -49.21
C THR A 401 -14.20 4.26 -48.77
N GLU A 402 -14.07 5.54 -48.43
CA GLU A 402 -12.95 6.03 -47.64
C GLU A 402 -13.38 6.32 -46.20
N LYS A 403 -12.76 5.59 -45.27
CA LYS A 403 -12.90 5.77 -43.83
C LYS A 403 -12.36 7.15 -43.44
N VAL A 404 -13.25 8.10 -43.20
CA VAL A 404 -12.89 9.39 -42.60
C VAL A 404 -12.51 9.16 -41.13
N LEU A 405 -11.20 9.20 -40.85
CA LEU A 405 -10.68 9.39 -39.50
C LEU A 405 -10.91 10.85 -39.12
N ASP A 406 -11.80 11.10 -38.16
CA ASP A 406 -11.99 12.42 -37.56
C ASP A 406 -10.66 12.92 -36.96
N LYS A 407 -10.00 13.85 -37.66
CA LYS A 407 -8.91 14.64 -37.10
C LYS A 407 -9.49 15.62 -36.07
N VAL A 408 -9.28 15.33 -34.79
CA VAL A 408 -9.47 16.31 -33.71
C VAL A 408 -8.13 16.98 -33.43
N VAL A 409 -8.06 18.30 -33.66
CA VAL A 409 -6.96 19.15 -33.20
C VAL A 409 -7.20 19.47 -31.72
N ILE A 410 -6.22 19.15 -30.86
CA ILE A 410 -6.22 19.43 -29.41
C ILE A 410 -5.70 20.85 -29.15
#